data_AF-A0A2M8BVK0-F1
#
_entry.id   AF-A0A2M8BVK0-F1
#
_cell.length_a   1.000
_cell.length_b   1.000
_cell.length_c   1.000
_cell.angle_alpha   90.00
_cell.angle_beta   90.00
_cell.angle_gamma   90.00
#
_symmetry.space_group_name_H-M   'P 1'
#
loop_
_entity.id
_entity.type
_entity.pdbx_description
1 polymer ?
#
loop_
_entity_poly.entity_id
_entity_poly.type
_entity_poly.pdbx_seq_one_letter_code
_entity_poly.pdbx_strand_id
1 'polypeptide(L)'
;MTVSLQEVVRSKQSLSDSIPHDKLMKGLEQRISDRSVLKLIRNWLKSPVLETTDEGVVVHRQVAGTPQGGVISPLLSNSYLHWFDRAFHGQNGPARWANAKLVRYADDFVVMARYQGDRLVKWIEETLENRMGLTINRDKTKVVNLRKGARLDFLGYSFQYHRDLKGRDSTYLNVFPSSKALKKERAELKKKTSKRYCFMPVLAMIGSLNEHIRGWVNYFSFGYPRMTYRKLRWYLLNRMYTHLRRRSQRPYRPPKGTTWEAHFKRLGLAPQLL
;
A
#
# COMPACT_ATOMS: atom_id res chain seq x y z
N MET A 1 14.96 22.24 8.67
CA MET A 1 15.34 20.97 9.34
C MET A 1 15.17 19.80 8.38
N THR A 2 16.22 19.43 7.67
CA THR A 2 16.26 18.26 6.78
C THR A 2 16.31 17.01 7.66
N VAL A 3 15.17 16.32 7.82
CA VAL A 3 15.12 15.03 8.51
C VAL A 3 15.86 14.02 7.64
N SER A 4 17.16 13.84 7.88
CA SER A 4 17.92 12.79 7.20
C SER A 4 17.39 11.45 7.70
N LEU A 5 16.61 10.77 6.88
CA LEU A 5 16.13 9.42 7.16
C LEU A 5 17.36 8.50 7.23
N GLN A 6 17.76 8.10 8.43
CA GLN A 6 18.93 7.22 8.58
C GLN A 6 18.43 5.79 8.48
N GLU A 7 17.45 5.43 9.30
CA GLU A 7 16.99 4.04 9.35
C GLU A 7 15.49 3.93 9.69
N VAL A 8 14.82 2.97 9.04
CA VAL A 8 13.37 2.79 9.11
C VAL A 8 13.00 1.39 9.54
N VAL A 9 12.17 1.30 10.59
CA VAL A 9 11.48 0.05 10.97
C VAL A 9 10.09 0.09 10.34
N ARG A 10 9.78 -0.91 9.51
CA ARG A 10 8.45 -1.08 8.91
C ARG A 10 7.78 -2.33 9.44
N SER A 11 6.53 -2.22 9.90
CA SER A 11 5.64 -3.38 10.11
C SER A 11 4.67 -3.51 8.94
N LYS A 12 4.46 -4.72 8.41
CA LYS A 12 3.61 -4.93 7.22
C LYS A 12 2.74 -6.17 7.39
N GLN A 13 1.77 -6.12 8.30
CA GLN A 13 0.71 -7.12 8.38
C GLN A 13 -0.57 -6.51 8.97
N SER A 14 -1.70 -7.13 8.63
CA SER A 14 -3.04 -6.90 9.20
C SER A 14 -3.04 -7.17 10.70
N LEU A 15 -2.54 -6.19 11.46
CA LEU A 15 -2.60 -6.16 12.92
C LEU A 15 -4.07 -6.31 13.40
N SER A 16 -5.03 -5.95 12.55
CA SER A 16 -6.47 -6.13 12.72
C SER A 16 -6.90 -7.57 13.01
N ASP A 17 -6.15 -8.57 12.53
CA ASP A 17 -6.53 -9.98 12.64
C ASP A 17 -6.06 -10.61 13.96
N SER A 18 -5.11 -9.96 14.65
CA SER A 18 -4.51 -10.45 15.90
C SER A 18 -4.98 -9.67 17.13
N ILE A 19 -5.89 -8.70 17.00
CA ILE A 19 -6.29 -7.83 18.11
C ILE A 19 -7.02 -8.64 19.19
N PRO A 20 -6.52 -8.67 20.44
CA PRO A 20 -7.24 -9.32 21.54
C PRO A 20 -8.50 -8.54 21.91
N HIS A 21 -9.67 -9.19 21.83
CA HIS A 21 -10.96 -8.52 22.08
C HIS A 21 -11.04 -7.91 23.47
N ASP A 22 -10.51 -8.58 24.49
CA ASP A 22 -10.57 -8.10 25.88
C ASP A 22 -9.80 -6.79 26.07
N LYS A 23 -8.60 -6.70 25.47
CA LYS A 23 -7.78 -5.49 25.54
C LYS A 23 -8.43 -4.34 24.76
N LEU A 24 -9.00 -4.63 23.58
CA LEU A 24 -9.73 -3.66 22.79
C LEU A 24 -10.95 -3.12 23.57
N MET A 25 -11.77 -4.01 24.14
CA MET A 25 -12.96 -3.62 24.90
C MET A 25 -12.61 -2.79 26.14
N LYS A 26 -11.59 -3.19 26.92
CA LYS A 26 -11.10 -2.38 28.05
C LYS A 26 -10.69 -0.98 27.62
N GLY A 27 -10.21 -0.82 26.38
CA GLY A 27 -9.84 0.49 25.87
C GLY A 27 -10.98 1.36 25.44
N LEU A 28 -11.99 0.76 24.83
CA LEU A 28 -13.22 1.46 24.49
C LEU A 28 -13.96 1.88 25.76
N GLU A 29 -14.00 1.02 26.79
CA GLU A 29 -14.62 1.28 28.09
C GLU A 29 -14.01 2.50 28.82
N GLN A 30 -12.75 2.86 28.55
CA GLN A 30 -12.12 4.07 29.11
C GLN A 30 -12.66 5.38 28.49
N ARG A 31 -13.28 5.32 27.31
CA ARG A 31 -13.75 6.49 26.56
C ARG A 31 -15.26 6.51 26.35
N ILE A 32 -15.90 5.34 26.33
CA ILE A 32 -17.32 5.16 26.06
C ILE A 32 -17.99 4.64 27.32
N SER A 33 -18.89 5.42 27.90
CA SER A 33 -19.67 5.02 29.08
C SER A 33 -20.95 4.25 28.73
N ASP A 34 -21.42 4.34 27.47
CA ASP A 34 -22.66 3.71 27.02
C ASP A 34 -22.49 2.18 26.91
N ARG A 35 -23.19 1.47 27.79
CA ARG A 35 -23.18 0.00 27.86
C ARG A 35 -23.85 -0.66 26.65
N SER A 36 -24.83 -0.01 26.03
CA SER A 36 -25.54 -0.55 24.87
C SER A 36 -24.63 -0.63 23.64
N VAL A 37 -23.87 0.44 23.39
CA VAL A 37 -22.87 0.52 22.31
C VAL A 37 -21.75 -0.49 22.55
N LEU A 38 -21.22 -0.57 23.78
CA LEU A 38 -20.18 -1.55 24.12
C LEU A 38 -20.66 -3.00 23.92
N LYS A 39 -21.92 -3.29 24.27
CA LYS A 39 -22.52 -4.61 24.03
C LYS A 39 -22.67 -4.91 22.54
N LEU A 40 -23.06 -3.92 21.73
CA LEU A 40 -23.16 -4.06 20.27
C LEU A 40 -21.79 -4.35 19.64
N ILE A 41 -20.77 -3.58 20.01
CA ILE A 41 -19.39 -3.78 19.52
C ILE A 41 -18.89 -5.19 19.92
N ARG A 42 -19.15 -5.61 21.16
CA ARG A 42 -18.79 -6.95 21.63
C ARG A 42 -19.49 -8.04 20.83
N ASN A 43 -20.76 -7.85 20.47
CA ASN A 43 -21.50 -8.80 19.63
C ASN A 43 -20.93 -8.85 18.21
N TRP A 44 -20.56 -7.70 17.63
CA TRP A 44 -19.91 -7.66 16.32
C TRP A 44 -18.56 -8.38 16.32
N LEU A 45 -17.74 -8.19 17.36
CA LEU A 45 -16.45 -8.88 17.48
C LEU A 45 -16.59 -10.40 17.63
N LYS A 46 -17.65 -10.87 18.30
CA LYS A 46 -17.94 -12.30 18.50
C LYS A 46 -18.72 -12.95 17.37
N SER A 47 -19.09 -12.18 16.34
CA SER A 47 -19.85 -12.69 15.21
C SER A 47 -19.06 -13.78 14.50
N PRO A 48 -19.62 -14.98 14.28
CA PRO A 48 -18.93 -16.03 13.56
C PRO A 48 -18.73 -15.64 12.10
N VAL A 49 -17.59 -16.06 11.53
CA VAL A 49 -17.33 -15.97 10.09
C VAL A 49 -17.77 -17.30 9.48
N LEU A 50 -18.61 -17.21 8.45
CA LEU A 50 -19.05 -18.36 7.67
C LEU A 50 -18.12 -18.46 6.46
N GLU A 51 -17.30 -19.50 6.41
CA GLU A 51 -16.56 -19.85 5.21
C GLU A 51 -17.33 -20.93 4.46
N THR A 52 -17.72 -20.64 3.22
CA THR A 52 -18.34 -21.62 2.33
C THR A 52 -17.23 -22.27 1.52
N THR A 53 -16.92 -23.52 1.83
CA THR A 53 -15.98 -24.36 1.09
C THR A 53 -16.78 -25.31 0.19
N ASP A 54 -16.13 -25.92 -0.82
CA ASP A 54 -16.77 -26.91 -1.70
C ASP A 54 -17.31 -28.16 -0.93
N GLU A 55 -16.92 -28.33 0.33
CA GLU A 55 -17.33 -29.40 1.25
C GLU A 55 -18.42 -28.98 2.27
N GLY A 56 -18.90 -27.72 2.26
CA GLY A 56 -19.95 -27.21 3.15
C GLY A 56 -19.65 -25.85 3.80
N VAL A 57 -20.52 -25.42 4.72
CA VAL A 57 -20.35 -24.16 5.47
C VAL A 57 -19.62 -24.42 6.79
N VAL A 58 -18.40 -23.92 6.92
CA VAL A 58 -17.60 -23.99 8.15
C VAL A 58 -17.80 -22.70 8.94
N VAL A 59 -18.21 -22.84 10.21
CA VAL A 59 -18.44 -21.71 11.13
C VAL A 59 -17.20 -21.50 11.98
N HIS A 60 -16.42 -20.46 11.68
CA HIS A 60 -15.28 -20.07 12.51
C HIS A 60 -15.72 -19.01 13.53
N ARG A 61 -15.65 -19.35 14.82
CA ARG A 61 -15.77 -18.35 15.90
C ARG A 61 -14.43 -17.62 16.02
N GLN A 62 -14.42 -16.32 15.74
CA GLN A 62 -13.20 -15.52 15.84
C GLN A 62 -12.79 -15.36 17.32
N VAL A 63 -11.64 -15.92 17.68
CA VAL A 63 -11.04 -15.81 19.03
C VAL A 63 -10.19 -14.53 19.14
N ALA A 64 -9.70 -14.01 18.02
CA ALA A 64 -8.96 -12.76 17.92
C ALA A 64 -9.24 -12.06 16.59
N GLY A 65 -9.01 -10.75 16.57
CA GLY A 65 -9.16 -9.91 15.40
C GLY A 65 -10.57 -9.37 15.16
N THR A 66 -10.68 -8.32 14.36
CA THR A 66 -11.98 -7.74 13.97
C THR A 66 -12.52 -8.44 12.72
N PRO A 67 -13.85 -8.66 12.58
CA PRO A 67 -14.42 -9.28 11.39
C PRO A 67 -14.00 -8.50 10.13
N GLN A 68 -13.28 -9.18 9.23
CA GLN A 68 -12.83 -8.59 7.97
C GLN A 68 -14.05 -8.26 7.10
N GLY A 69 -14.30 -6.97 6.87
CA GLY A 69 -15.44 -6.49 6.08
C GLY A 69 -16.51 -5.74 6.88
N GLY A 70 -16.43 -5.73 8.22
CA GLY A 70 -17.25 -4.83 9.03
C GLY A 70 -16.81 -3.38 8.86
N VAL A 71 -17.74 -2.46 8.53
CA VAL A 71 -17.45 -1.01 8.34
C VAL A 71 -16.70 -0.41 9.54
N ILE A 72 -16.90 -0.95 10.74
CA ILE A 72 -16.27 -0.48 11.98
C ILE A 72 -14.86 -1.05 12.23
N SER A 73 -14.45 -2.14 11.58
CA SER A 73 -13.16 -2.81 11.82
C SER A 73 -11.95 -1.88 11.66
N PRO A 74 -11.86 -1.03 10.61
CA PRO A 74 -10.78 -0.07 10.47
C PRO A 74 -10.74 0.97 11.61
N LEU A 75 -11.91 1.37 12.11
CA LEU A 75 -12.03 2.33 13.20
C LEU A 75 -11.53 1.72 14.52
N LEU A 76 -11.97 0.50 14.84
CA LEU A 76 -11.53 -0.22 16.04
C LEU A 76 -10.02 -0.48 16.02
N SER A 77 -9.48 -0.88 14.87
CA SER A 77 -8.05 -1.10 14.70
C SER A 77 -7.25 0.18 14.93
N ASN A 78 -7.70 1.31 14.38
CA ASN A 78 -7.07 2.61 14.60
C ASN A 78 -7.17 3.07 16.07
N SER A 79 -8.33 2.87 16.71
CA SER A 79 -8.52 3.19 18.12
C SER A 79 -7.58 2.36 19.01
N TYR A 80 -7.37 1.09 18.66
CA TYR A 80 -6.45 0.22 19.38
C TYR A 80 -4.99 0.67 19.24
N LEU A 81 -4.56 0.95 18.00
CA LEU A 81 -3.20 1.40 17.70
C LEU A 81 -2.90 2.80 18.24
N HIS A 82 -3.92 3.62 18.56
CA HIS A 82 -3.71 4.91 19.21
C HIS A 82 -2.94 4.80 20.54
N TRP A 83 -3.08 3.69 21.26
CA TRP A 83 -2.31 3.47 22.48
C TRP A 83 -0.82 3.26 22.24
N PHE A 84 -0.47 2.64 21.10
CA PHE A 84 0.91 2.56 20.66
C PHE A 84 1.44 3.96 20.37
N ASP A 85 0.67 4.78 19.64
CA ASP A 85 1.03 6.17 19.36
C ASP A 85 1.27 6.96 20.67
N ARG A 86 0.38 6.81 21.66
CA ARG A 86 0.54 7.44 22.98
C ARG A 86 1.78 6.96 23.73
N ALA A 87 2.04 5.64 23.72
CA ALA A 87 3.23 5.08 24.35
C ALA A 87 4.52 5.57 23.67
N PHE A 88 4.49 5.71 22.34
CA PHE A 88 5.62 6.17 21.54
C PHE A 88 5.99 7.63 21.83
N HIS A 89 4.99 8.48 22.05
CA HIS A 89 5.14 9.91 22.37
C HIS A 89 5.19 10.24 23.87
N GLY A 90 5.05 9.23 24.74
CA GLY A 90 5.15 9.38 26.19
C GLY A 90 6.54 9.81 26.67
N GLN A 91 6.67 10.11 27.96
CA GLN A 91 7.94 10.57 28.56
C GLN A 91 9.10 9.58 28.33
N ASN A 92 8.82 8.28 28.46
CA ASN A 92 9.80 7.20 28.22
C ASN A 92 9.75 6.64 26.79
N GLY A 93 9.02 7.30 25.89
CA GLY A 93 8.80 6.82 24.53
C GLY A 93 9.96 7.14 23.56
N PRO A 94 10.14 6.37 22.47
CA PRO A 94 11.20 6.59 21.50
C PRO A 94 11.21 7.97 20.84
N ALA A 95 10.06 8.64 20.79
CA ALA A 95 10.01 10.01 20.31
C ALA A 95 10.88 10.97 21.14
N ARG A 96 11.07 10.70 22.44
CA ARG A 96 11.85 11.54 23.36
C ARG A 96 13.31 11.12 23.40
N TRP A 97 13.60 9.85 23.69
CA TRP A 97 14.97 9.40 23.90
C TRP A 97 15.75 9.12 22.61
N ALA A 98 15.09 8.73 21.51
CA ALA A 98 15.73 8.49 20.21
C ALA A 98 15.47 9.62 19.20
N ASN A 99 14.69 10.64 19.57
CA ASN A 99 14.12 11.63 18.65
C ASN A 99 13.47 10.96 17.42
N ALA A 100 12.84 9.80 17.64
CA ALA A 100 12.26 9.00 16.58
C ALA A 100 10.94 9.62 16.09
N LYS A 101 10.65 9.46 14.80
CA LYS A 101 9.42 9.94 14.16
C LYS A 101 8.59 8.74 13.70
N LEU A 102 7.36 8.66 14.20
CA LEU A 102 6.39 7.65 13.80
C LEU A 102 5.50 8.21 12.68
N VAL A 103 5.40 7.47 11.58
CA VAL A 103 4.44 7.72 10.51
C VAL A 103 3.57 6.49 10.39
N ARG A 104 2.28 6.61 10.70
CA ARG A 104 1.32 5.51 10.68
C ARG A 104 0.23 5.76 9.64
N TYR A 105 -0.13 4.71 8.93
CA TYR A 105 -1.25 4.68 7.99
C TYR A 105 -2.05 3.39 8.19
N ALA A 106 -3.22 3.51 8.81
CA ALA A 106 -4.00 2.37 9.31
C ALA A 106 -3.13 1.44 10.19
N ASP A 107 -2.90 0.22 9.73
CA ASP A 107 -2.08 -0.84 10.35
C ASP A 107 -0.60 -0.79 9.93
N ASP A 108 -0.25 -0.22 8.79
CA ASP A 108 1.14 -0.08 8.33
C ASP A 108 1.77 1.16 8.98
N PHE A 109 2.93 1.01 9.60
CA PHE A 109 3.66 2.12 10.19
C PHE A 109 5.16 2.03 9.92
N VAL A 110 5.77 3.20 9.93
CA VAL A 110 7.17 3.46 9.68
C VAL A 110 7.73 4.29 10.83
N VAL A 111 8.72 3.76 11.53
CA VAL A 111 9.47 4.49 12.55
C VAL A 111 10.81 4.91 11.96
N MET A 112 11.07 6.22 11.94
CA MET A 112 12.27 6.82 11.40
C MET A 112 13.10 7.35 12.56
N ALA A 113 14.35 6.90 12.69
CA ALA A 113 15.27 7.35 13.72
C ALA A 113 16.61 7.78 13.12
N ARG A 114 17.35 8.61 13.85
CA ARG A 114 18.73 8.97 13.50
C ARG A 114 19.67 7.81 13.81
N TYR A 115 19.59 7.26 15.01
CA TYR A 115 20.39 6.11 15.41
C TYR A 115 19.45 4.97 15.80
N GLN A 116 19.60 3.81 15.18
CA GLN A 116 19.02 2.59 15.72
C GLN A 116 20.00 1.98 16.71
N GLY A 117 19.51 1.78 17.93
CA GLY A 117 20.02 0.72 18.78
C GLY A 117 19.01 -0.42 18.80
N ASP A 118 19.45 -1.64 19.09
CA ASP A 118 18.58 -2.79 19.38
C ASP A 118 17.46 -2.43 20.36
N ARG A 119 17.71 -1.47 21.24
CA ARG A 119 16.74 -0.89 22.16
C ARG A 119 15.46 -0.39 21.49
N LEU A 120 15.53 0.25 20.31
CA LEU A 120 14.34 0.76 19.63
C LEU A 120 13.49 -0.38 19.10
N VAL A 121 14.13 -1.35 18.44
CA VAL A 121 13.45 -2.51 17.88
C VAL A 121 12.83 -3.34 18.99
N LYS A 122 13.60 -3.66 20.04
CA LYS A 122 13.12 -4.36 21.24
C LYS A 122 11.96 -3.63 21.88
N TRP A 123 12.03 -2.31 22.05
CA TRP A 123 10.91 -1.55 22.63
C TRP A 123 9.64 -1.66 21.79
N ILE A 124 9.74 -1.62 20.45
CA ILE A 124 8.60 -1.77 19.55
C ILE A 124 8.04 -3.19 19.67
N GLU A 125 8.90 -4.21 19.61
CA GLU A 125 8.52 -5.62 19.72
C GLU A 125 7.85 -5.92 21.05
N GLU A 126 8.47 -5.53 22.17
CA GLU A 126 7.92 -5.71 23.53
C GLU A 126 6.60 -4.95 23.71
N THR A 127 6.47 -3.75 23.16
CA THR A 127 5.23 -2.98 23.30
C THR A 127 4.09 -3.63 22.51
N LEU A 128 4.36 -4.12 21.30
CA LEU A 128 3.35 -4.74 20.45
C LEU A 128 3.01 -6.17 20.94
N GLU A 129 4.00 -7.02 21.21
CA GLU A 129 3.80 -8.41 21.64
C GLU A 129 3.33 -8.46 23.10
N ASN A 130 4.03 -7.84 24.06
CA ASN A 130 3.69 -8.01 25.48
C ASN A 130 2.55 -7.10 25.90
N ARG A 131 2.66 -5.78 25.65
CA ARG A 131 1.66 -4.82 26.13
C ARG A 131 0.37 -4.91 25.32
N MET A 132 0.47 -4.97 24.00
CA MET A 132 -0.71 -5.04 23.14
C MET A 132 -1.15 -6.49 22.85
N GLY A 133 -0.28 -7.49 22.89
CA GLY A 133 -0.69 -8.87 22.56
C GLY A 133 -0.92 -9.04 21.05
N LEU A 134 -0.21 -8.27 20.23
CA LEU A 134 -0.26 -8.38 18.77
C LEU A 134 0.90 -9.27 18.31
N THR A 135 0.59 -10.26 17.46
CA THR A 135 1.62 -11.11 16.88
C THR A 135 2.31 -10.39 15.72
N ILE A 136 3.62 -10.11 15.87
CA ILE A 136 4.41 -9.47 14.81
C ILE A 136 4.88 -10.53 13.80
N ASN A 137 4.71 -10.23 12.52
CA ASN A 137 5.37 -11.01 11.48
C ASN A 137 6.81 -10.50 11.28
N ARG A 138 7.78 -11.27 11.79
CA ARG A 138 9.20 -10.95 11.73
C ARG A 138 9.76 -11.01 10.31
N ASP A 139 9.21 -11.84 9.42
CA ASP A 139 9.66 -11.94 8.03
C ASP A 139 9.38 -10.66 7.21
N LYS A 140 8.32 -9.95 7.61
CA LYS A 140 7.87 -8.72 6.95
C LYS A 140 8.37 -7.46 7.63
N THR A 141 8.76 -7.57 8.90
CA THR A 141 9.32 -6.46 9.65
C THR A 141 10.77 -6.29 9.25
N LYS A 142 11.10 -5.13 8.68
CA LYS A 142 12.45 -4.88 8.17
C LYS A 142 13.00 -3.58 8.72
N VAL A 143 14.23 -3.68 9.17
CA VAL A 143 15.09 -2.58 9.56
C VAL A 143 15.95 -2.24 8.36
N VAL A 144 15.79 -1.04 7.81
CA VAL A 144 16.52 -0.62 6.59
C VAL A 144 17.27 0.68 6.81
N ASN A 145 18.52 0.75 6.38
CA ASN A 145 19.34 1.96 6.41
C ASN A 145 19.38 2.61 5.02
N LEU A 146 18.68 3.73 4.86
CA LEU A 146 18.54 4.40 3.55
C LEU A 146 19.85 5.03 3.07
N ARG A 147 20.74 5.46 3.98
CA ARG A 147 22.05 6.05 3.61
C ARG A 147 23.00 5.02 3.01
N LYS A 148 22.88 3.75 3.41
CA LYS A 148 23.64 2.62 2.83
C LYS A 148 23.07 2.14 1.48
N GLY A 149 22.18 2.92 0.85
CA GLY A 149 21.59 2.61 -0.45
C GLY A 149 20.38 1.68 -0.39
N ALA A 150 19.91 1.32 0.81
CA ALA A 150 18.72 0.49 0.95
C ALA A 150 17.47 1.20 0.42
N ARG A 151 16.44 0.41 0.12
CA ARG A 151 15.15 0.86 -0.37
C ARG A 151 14.07 0.55 0.67
N LEU A 152 13.28 1.54 1.00
CA LEU A 152 12.07 1.37 1.80
C LEU A 152 10.86 1.42 0.89
N ASP A 153 10.04 0.38 0.89
CA ASP A 153 8.71 0.45 0.29
C ASP A 153 7.70 0.88 1.37
N PHE A 154 6.74 1.74 1.07
CA PHE A 154 5.63 2.13 1.97
C PHE A 154 4.45 2.67 1.14
N LEU A 155 3.21 2.25 1.45
CA LEU A 155 1.98 2.64 0.72
C LEU A 155 2.03 2.57 -0.81
N GLY A 156 2.79 1.61 -1.34
CA GLY A 156 2.97 1.44 -2.79
C GLY A 156 4.05 2.33 -3.40
N TYR A 157 4.64 3.25 -2.62
CA TYR A 157 5.83 4.02 -2.97
C TYR A 157 7.10 3.33 -2.49
N SER A 158 8.21 3.78 -3.07
CA SER A 158 9.57 3.39 -2.71
C SER A 158 10.42 4.62 -2.51
N PHE A 159 11.14 4.62 -1.40
CA PHE A 159 12.04 5.66 -0.95
C PHE A 159 13.47 5.13 -1.03
N GLN A 160 14.34 5.83 -1.75
CA GLN A 160 15.75 5.46 -1.90
C GLN A 160 16.60 6.71 -2.13
N TYR A 161 17.77 6.79 -1.49
CA TYR A 161 18.74 7.84 -1.81
C TYR A 161 19.43 7.53 -3.14
N HIS A 162 19.36 8.47 -4.08
CA HIS A 162 20.12 8.42 -5.32
C HIS A 162 21.26 9.44 -5.26
N ARG A 163 22.40 9.12 -5.88
CA ARG A 163 23.47 10.10 -6.08
C ARG A 163 23.02 11.16 -7.07
N ASP A 164 23.53 12.37 -6.89
CA ASP A 164 23.28 13.45 -7.82
C ASP A 164 23.67 13.04 -9.26
N LEU A 165 22.79 13.36 -10.20
CA LEU A 165 23.00 13.06 -11.62
C LEU A 165 24.09 13.94 -12.22
N LYS A 166 24.39 15.08 -11.60
CA LYS A 166 25.44 16.03 -12.03
C LYS A 166 26.80 15.74 -11.39
N GLY A 167 26.98 14.59 -10.73
CA GLY A 167 28.27 14.13 -10.22
C GLY A 167 28.77 14.83 -8.95
N ARG A 168 27.92 15.62 -8.27
CA ARG A 168 28.25 16.20 -6.96
C ARG A 168 28.22 15.11 -5.89
N ASP A 169 29.02 15.28 -4.83
CA ASP A 169 29.00 14.40 -3.66
C ASP A 169 27.79 14.69 -2.75
N SER A 170 26.61 14.65 -3.35
CA SER A 170 25.34 14.84 -2.66
C SER A 170 24.38 13.72 -3.06
N THR A 171 23.59 13.28 -2.09
CA THR A 171 22.52 12.31 -2.29
C THR A 171 21.18 12.97 -2.01
N TYR A 172 20.17 12.62 -2.79
CA TYR A 172 18.81 13.11 -2.59
C TYR A 172 17.86 11.94 -2.47
N LEU A 173 16.81 12.12 -1.66
CA LEU A 173 15.78 11.12 -1.48
C LEU A 173 14.87 11.10 -2.71
N ASN A 174 14.91 10.01 -3.45
CA ASN A 174 14.03 9.77 -4.57
C ASN A 174 12.80 8.97 -4.10
N VAL A 175 11.63 9.39 -4.58
CA VAL A 175 10.34 8.77 -4.29
C VAL A 175 9.69 8.37 -5.61
N PHE A 176 9.36 7.09 -5.75
CA PHE A 176 8.78 6.55 -6.97
C PHE A 176 7.88 5.34 -6.68
N PRO A 177 6.99 4.94 -7.60
CA PRO A 177 6.13 3.78 -7.40
C PRO A 177 6.93 2.48 -7.22
N SER A 178 6.49 1.65 -6.28
CA SER A 178 7.15 0.39 -5.94
C SER A 178 7.12 -0.63 -7.07
N SER A 179 8.11 -1.53 -7.10
CA SER A 179 8.15 -2.58 -8.11
C SER A 179 6.90 -3.49 -8.05
N LYS A 180 6.35 -3.69 -6.84
CA LYS A 180 5.10 -4.42 -6.63
C LYS A 180 3.90 -3.65 -7.22
N ALA A 181 3.81 -2.34 -6.99
CA ALA A 181 2.76 -1.50 -7.58
C ALA A 181 2.83 -1.49 -9.11
N LEU A 182 4.04 -1.41 -9.67
CA LEU A 182 4.25 -1.45 -11.13
C LEU A 182 3.91 -2.81 -11.74
N LYS A 183 4.25 -3.91 -11.06
CA LYS A 183 3.87 -5.25 -11.49
C LYS A 183 2.35 -5.42 -11.48
N LYS A 184 1.67 -4.93 -10.43
CA LYS A 184 0.21 -4.93 -10.33
C LYS A 184 -0.43 -4.12 -11.45
N GLU A 185 0.08 -2.91 -11.70
CA GLU A 185 -0.44 -2.04 -12.76
C GLU A 185 -0.27 -2.67 -14.14
N ARG A 186 0.91 -3.24 -14.44
CA ARG A 186 1.12 -3.99 -15.68
C ARG A 186 0.15 -5.18 -15.83
N ALA A 187 -0.16 -5.87 -14.74
CA ALA A 187 -1.11 -6.98 -14.75
C ALA A 187 -2.54 -6.49 -15.06
N GLU A 188 -2.97 -5.37 -14.48
CA GLU A 188 -4.28 -4.78 -14.78
C GLU A 188 -4.39 -4.29 -16.23
N LEU A 189 -3.38 -3.58 -16.73
CA LEU A 189 -3.31 -3.18 -18.15
C LEU A 189 -3.33 -4.41 -19.08
N LYS A 190 -2.63 -5.49 -18.71
CA LYS A 190 -2.65 -6.76 -19.46
C LYS A 190 -4.04 -7.40 -19.44
N LYS A 191 -4.75 -7.36 -18.31
CA LYS A 191 -6.11 -7.89 -18.14
C LYS A 191 -7.10 -7.13 -19.01
N LYS A 192 -7.09 -5.79 -18.96
CA LYS A 192 -7.94 -4.90 -19.76
C LYS A 192 -7.65 -4.99 -21.26
N THR A 193 -6.42 -5.31 -21.67
CA THR A 193 -6.02 -5.52 -23.07
C THR A 193 -5.93 -7.00 -23.47
N SER A 194 -6.54 -7.90 -22.69
CA SER A 194 -6.48 -9.33 -22.97
C SER A 194 -7.35 -9.74 -24.17
N LYS A 195 -7.12 -10.94 -24.71
CA LYS A 195 -7.89 -11.48 -25.85
C LYS A 195 -9.40 -11.53 -25.57
N ARG A 196 -9.78 -11.66 -24.29
CA ARG A 196 -11.19 -11.69 -23.86
C ARG A 196 -11.92 -10.41 -24.22
N TYR A 197 -11.22 -9.28 -24.38
CA TYR A 197 -11.82 -7.99 -24.72
C TYR A 197 -11.75 -7.65 -26.21
N CYS A 198 -11.36 -8.59 -27.09
CA CYS A 198 -11.30 -8.32 -28.54
C CYS A 198 -12.67 -7.96 -29.14
N PHE A 199 -13.79 -8.40 -28.53
CA PHE A 199 -15.14 -8.04 -28.97
C PHE A 199 -15.48 -6.57 -28.68
N MET A 200 -14.84 -5.96 -27.67
CA MET A 200 -15.15 -4.61 -27.23
C MET A 200 -14.76 -3.56 -28.29
N PRO A 201 -15.60 -2.53 -28.54
CA PRO A 201 -15.22 -1.41 -29.39
C PRO A 201 -13.95 -0.71 -28.90
N VAL A 202 -13.04 -0.36 -29.82
CA VAL A 202 -11.73 0.21 -29.47
C VAL A 202 -11.86 1.49 -28.66
N LEU A 203 -12.81 2.37 -29.00
CA LEU A 203 -13.03 3.63 -28.29
C LEU A 203 -13.52 3.39 -26.86
N ALA A 204 -14.41 2.42 -26.62
CA ALA A 204 -14.87 2.05 -25.29
C ALA A 204 -13.72 1.48 -24.43
N MET A 205 -12.87 0.64 -25.03
CA MET A 205 -11.66 0.13 -24.38
C MET A 205 -10.70 1.27 -24.01
N ILE A 206 -10.47 2.21 -24.93
CA ILE A 206 -9.63 3.38 -24.69
C ILE A 206 -10.19 4.24 -23.55
N GLY A 207 -11.50 4.45 -23.49
CA GLY A 207 -12.16 5.13 -22.39
C GLY A 207 -11.85 4.49 -21.03
N SER A 208 -12.08 3.17 -20.91
CA SER A 208 -11.79 2.43 -19.68
C SER A 208 -10.30 2.41 -19.31
N LEU A 209 -9.40 2.41 -20.29
CA LEU A 209 -7.96 2.51 -20.06
C LEU A 209 -7.58 3.90 -19.56
N ASN A 210 -8.11 4.96 -20.17
CA ASN A 210 -7.83 6.34 -19.77
C ASN A 210 -8.32 6.63 -18.34
N GLU A 211 -9.50 6.16 -17.96
CA GLU A 211 -10.03 6.30 -16.59
C GLU A 211 -9.13 5.60 -15.57
N HIS A 212 -8.73 4.36 -15.86
CA HIS A 212 -7.83 3.59 -15.00
C HIS A 212 -6.47 4.28 -14.84
N ILE A 213 -5.86 4.69 -15.95
CA ILE A 213 -4.55 5.37 -15.96
C ILE A 213 -4.65 6.69 -15.21
N ARG A 214 -5.72 7.48 -15.40
CA ARG A 214 -5.92 8.74 -14.69
C ARG A 214 -5.98 8.52 -13.18
N GLY A 215 -6.73 7.53 -12.72
CA GLY A 215 -6.78 7.17 -11.30
C GLY A 215 -5.40 6.77 -10.76
N TRP A 216 -4.65 5.96 -11.52
CA TRP A 216 -3.32 5.52 -11.14
C TRP A 216 -2.31 6.67 -11.07
N VAL A 217 -2.31 7.55 -12.08
CA VAL A 217 -1.44 8.75 -12.14
C VAL A 217 -1.76 9.71 -11.02
N ASN A 218 -3.05 9.94 -10.71
CA ASN A 218 -3.45 10.78 -9.60
C ASN A 218 -2.88 10.27 -8.26
N TYR A 219 -3.00 8.96 -8.01
CA TYR A 219 -2.45 8.36 -6.79
C TYR A 219 -0.92 8.39 -6.77
N PHE A 220 -0.24 8.12 -7.90
CA PHE A 220 1.22 8.04 -8.03
C PHE A 220 1.88 9.32 -8.57
N SER A 221 1.24 10.47 -8.37
CA SER A 221 1.70 11.78 -8.87
C SER A 221 2.88 12.35 -8.07
N PHE A 222 3.09 11.86 -6.85
CA PHE A 222 4.12 12.36 -5.95
C PHE A 222 5.52 11.79 -6.28
N GLY A 223 6.54 12.64 -6.17
CA GLY A 223 7.95 12.28 -6.33
C GLY A 223 8.47 12.46 -7.75
N TYR A 224 9.32 11.55 -8.23
CA TYR A 224 9.95 11.61 -9.56
C TYR A 224 9.56 10.42 -10.44
N PRO A 225 8.27 10.27 -10.82
CA PRO A 225 7.79 9.09 -11.53
C PRO A 225 8.13 9.08 -13.03
N ARG A 226 8.81 10.10 -13.59
CA ARG A 226 9.05 10.24 -15.04
C ARG A 226 9.59 8.98 -15.72
N MET A 227 10.60 8.34 -15.13
CA MET A 227 11.17 7.10 -15.68
C MET A 227 10.18 5.94 -15.59
N THR A 228 9.39 5.89 -14.52
CA THR A 228 8.38 4.89 -14.28
C THR A 228 7.21 5.02 -15.25
N TYR A 229 6.72 6.24 -15.45
CA TYR A 229 5.66 6.51 -16.40
C TYR A 229 6.10 6.24 -17.83
N ARG A 230 7.33 6.62 -18.23
CA ARG A 230 7.89 6.25 -19.54
C ARG A 230 7.87 4.74 -19.79
N LYS A 231 8.24 3.93 -18.78
CA LYS A 231 8.19 2.46 -18.85
C LYS A 231 6.76 1.91 -18.95
N LEU A 232 5.79 2.54 -18.28
CA LEU A 232 4.38 2.15 -18.35
C LEU A 232 3.74 2.57 -19.68
N ARG A 233 4.02 3.78 -20.17
CA ARG A 233 3.58 4.26 -21.48
C ARG A 233 4.05 3.34 -22.59
N TRP A 234 5.34 2.99 -22.61
CA TRP A 234 5.87 2.04 -23.59
C TRP A 234 5.15 0.67 -23.50
N TYR A 235 4.91 0.19 -22.29
CA TYR A 235 4.18 -1.05 -22.08
C TYR A 235 2.74 -0.96 -22.61
N LEU A 236 2.00 0.10 -22.26
CA LEU A 236 0.63 0.36 -22.71
C LEU A 236 0.54 0.42 -24.24
N LEU A 237 1.40 1.20 -24.88
CA LEU A 237 1.41 1.34 -26.35
C LEU A 237 1.68 0.00 -27.03
N ASN A 238 2.63 -0.79 -26.53
CA ASN A 238 2.89 -2.14 -27.05
C ASN A 238 1.72 -3.10 -26.82
N ARG A 239 1.01 -2.98 -25.70
CA ARG A 239 -0.20 -3.76 -25.43
C ARG A 239 -1.32 -3.40 -26.40
N MET A 240 -1.55 -2.12 -26.64
CA MET A 240 -2.56 -1.65 -27.60
C MET A 240 -2.22 -2.09 -29.02
N TYR A 241 -0.96 -1.93 -29.43
CA TYR A 241 -0.44 -2.43 -30.70
C TYR A 241 -0.72 -3.92 -30.88
N THR A 242 -0.35 -4.72 -29.87
CA THR A 242 -0.54 -6.17 -29.87
C THR A 242 -2.01 -6.55 -29.87
N HIS A 243 -2.85 -5.82 -29.14
CA HIS A 243 -4.28 -6.09 -29.03
C HIS A 243 -4.99 -5.85 -30.37
N LEU A 244 -4.78 -4.70 -31.00
CA LEU A 244 -5.42 -4.38 -32.29
C LEU A 244 -4.98 -5.32 -33.42
N ARG A 245 -3.72 -5.75 -33.44
CA ARG A 245 -3.25 -6.74 -34.42
C ARG A 245 -3.87 -8.13 -34.25
N ARG A 246 -4.37 -8.46 -33.06
CA ARG A 246 -4.98 -9.77 -32.74
C ARG A 246 -6.50 -9.78 -32.84
N ARG A 247 -7.13 -8.62 -33.08
CA ARG A 247 -8.58 -8.46 -33.03
C ARG A 247 -9.28 -9.10 -34.24
N SER A 248 -8.61 -9.15 -35.39
CA SER A 248 -9.17 -9.64 -36.65
C SER A 248 -8.17 -10.51 -37.40
N GLN A 249 -8.67 -11.35 -38.31
CA GLN A 249 -7.83 -12.16 -39.21
C GLN A 249 -6.88 -11.31 -40.05
N ARG A 250 -7.32 -10.11 -40.46
CA ARG A 250 -6.45 -9.09 -41.06
C ARG A 250 -5.85 -8.22 -39.95
N PRO A 251 -4.52 -8.09 -39.84
CA PRO A 251 -3.91 -7.23 -38.83
C PRO A 251 -4.34 -5.78 -39.01
N TYR A 252 -4.77 -5.13 -37.93
CA TYR A 252 -5.05 -3.70 -37.93
C TYR A 252 -3.81 -2.91 -38.35
N ARG A 253 -3.96 -1.98 -39.30
CA ARG A 253 -2.89 -1.09 -39.78
C ARG A 253 -3.33 0.36 -39.62
N PRO A 254 -2.54 1.22 -38.97
CA PRO A 254 -2.81 2.65 -38.94
C PRO A 254 -2.69 3.23 -40.36
N PRO A 255 -3.27 4.41 -40.63
CA PRO A 255 -3.11 5.07 -41.93
C PRO A 255 -1.65 5.28 -42.32
N LYS A 256 -1.37 5.25 -43.63
CA LYS A 256 -0.03 5.49 -44.17
C LYS A 256 0.52 6.82 -43.65
N GLY A 257 1.80 6.83 -43.27
CA GLY A 257 2.48 8.01 -42.73
C GLY A 257 2.19 8.33 -41.26
N THR A 258 1.36 7.54 -40.55
CA THR A 258 1.09 7.75 -39.12
C THR A 258 1.81 6.75 -38.23
N THR A 259 2.47 7.22 -37.18
CA THR A 259 3.02 6.34 -36.13
C THR A 259 1.89 5.77 -35.29
N TRP A 260 2.10 4.60 -34.69
CA TRP A 260 1.12 3.98 -33.80
C TRP A 260 0.72 4.89 -32.63
N GLU A 261 1.69 5.61 -32.09
CA GLU A 261 1.44 6.53 -31.00
C GLU A 261 0.54 7.71 -31.41
N ALA A 262 0.83 8.35 -32.56
CA ALA A 262 0.00 9.41 -33.09
C ALA A 262 -1.42 8.89 -33.41
N HIS A 263 -1.50 7.68 -33.95
CA HIS A 263 -2.77 7.02 -34.24
C HIS A 263 -3.58 6.73 -32.98
N PHE A 264 -2.97 6.18 -31.93
CA PHE A 264 -3.65 5.96 -30.64
C PHE A 264 -4.10 7.27 -29.99
N LYS A 265 -3.28 8.33 -30.08
CA LYS A 265 -3.65 9.67 -29.60
C LYS A 265 -4.89 10.19 -30.34
N ARG A 266 -4.96 9.99 -31.66
CA ARG A 266 -6.14 10.36 -32.47
C ARG A 266 -7.39 9.57 -32.09
N LEU A 267 -7.23 8.31 -31.67
CA LEU A 267 -8.34 7.50 -31.13
C LEU A 267 -8.73 7.90 -29.69
N GLY A 268 -8.09 8.91 -29.11
CA GLY A 268 -8.38 9.41 -27.77
C GLY A 268 -7.63 8.73 -26.65
N LEU A 269 -6.67 7.83 -26.94
CA LEU A 269 -5.78 7.32 -25.88
C LEU A 269 -4.94 8.49 -25.36
N ALA A 270 -4.83 8.62 -24.05
CA ALA A 270 -4.10 9.70 -23.40
C ALA A 270 -2.76 9.20 -22.80
N PRO A 271 -1.79 8.72 -23.63
CA PRO A 271 -0.52 8.24 -23.12
C PRO A 271 0.31 9.35 -22.47
N GLN A 272 0.02 10.63 -22.77
CA GLN A 272 0.66 11.79 -22.13
C GLN A 272 0.36 11.92 -20.63
N LEU A 273 -0.64 11.20 -20.11
CA LEU A 273 -0.86 11.11 -18.67
C LEU A 273 0.27 10.32 -17.98
N LEU A 274 1.07 9.56 -18.74
CA LEU A 274 2.27 8.82 -18.32
C LEU A 274 3.53 9.43 -18.99
#